data_AF-A0A8I6RCB8-F1
#
_entry.id   AF-A0A8I6RCB8-F1
#
_cell.length_a   1.000
_cell.length_b   1.000
_cell.length_c   1.000
_cell.angle_alpha   90.00
_cell.angle_beta   90.00
_cell.angle_gamma   90.00
#
_symmetry.space_group_name_H-M   'P 1'
#
loop_
_entity.id
_entity.type
_entity.pdbx_description
1 polymer ?
#
loop_
_entity_poly.entity_id
_entity_poly.type
_entity_poly.pdbx_seq_one_letter_code
_entity_poly.pdbx_strand_id
1 'polypeptide(L)'
;MLWPLLVQLILQQATTGGSTCKPAYNVTDFIQVAGIQFCAVVEIGQGFCSIFAEMRNDPTAGDLIPGSLVELYLGTCSCQTMKQWEFCSRPLRNLRPYECSFQEKGEDFTTHKSRVHRRLCDLTVMAEINSCNCRKKLSQRTLYPIEGFPTCYRNPLPGSVCSTHSVCGVYGCSARTVLGLTVVKCDENCFGGQPFCEEPGLLSSLPVVVTSIWSNWTCILNDDFFEISESICLEKDLTSPAFDCLGPRSLCCPGNYDECFCEVTVSLGEMKATRFIIKGYPQTSLYWQRKMKLKLIDNKLNIMDGFADDMIANKKRKNKKYSFIRKIKEFYN
;
A
#
# COMPACT_ATOMS: atom_id res chain seq x y z
N MET A 1 29.93 15.82 -41.47
CA MET A 1 28.83 14.92 -42.02
C MET A 1 28.58 13.75 -41.07
N LEU A 2 28.13 14.22 -39.83
CA LEU A 2 27.00 14.35 -38.89
C LEU A 2 26.36 12.99 -38.62
N TRP A 3 27.08 12.17 -37.78
CA TRP A 3 26.29 11.04 -37.21
C TRP A 3 26.84 10.71 -35.82
N PRO A 4 27.23 11.82 -35.02
CA PRO A 4 26.95 11.60 -33.59
C PRO A 4 26.20 12.79 -32.97
N LEU A 5 25.10 13.21 -33.60
CA LEU A 5 24.20 14.21 -32.99
C LEU A 5 22.75 13.75 -33.13
N LEU A 6 22.50 12.34 -33.26
CA LEU A 6 21.11 11.87 -33.34
C LEU A 6 20.89 10.75 -32.31
N VAL A 7 21.92 10.59 -31.33
CA VAL A 7 21.60 9.69 -30.20
C VAL A 7 21.72 10.50 -28.90
N GLN A 8 21.85 11.86 -29.10
CA GLN A 8 21.69 12.81 -27.99
C GLN A 8 20.41 13.63 -28.16
N LEU A 9 19.50 13.14 -29.18
CA LEU A 9 18.19 13.80 -29.34
C LEU A 9 17.08 12.74 -29.29
N ILE A 10 17.41 11.47 -28.81
CA ILE A 10 16.31 10.56 -28.44
C ILE A 10 16.44 10.22 -26.95
N LEU A 11 17.34 11.01 -26.25
CA LEU A 11 17.30 11.08 -24.77
C LEU A 11 16.98 12.52 -24.34
N GLN A 12 16.40 13.33 -25.32
CA GLN A 12 15.91 14.67 -24.98
C GLN A 12 14.57 14.92 -25.67
N GLN A 13 13.72 13.87 -25.90
CA GLN A 13 12.34 14.22 -26.30
C GLN A 13 11.37 13.33 -25.52
N ALA A 14 11.59 13.25 -24.20
CA ALA A 14 10.34 13.25 -23.39
C ALA A 14 10.28 14.50 -22.52
N THR A 15 10.89 15.63 -23.01
CA THR A 15 10.58 16.88 -22.28
C THR A 15 10.13 17.95 -23.27
N THR A 16 8.98 17.88 -23.82
CA THR A 16 8.30 19.20 -23.92
C THR A 16 6.90 18.98 -24.52
N GLY A 17 6.00 18.64 -23.60
CA GLY A 17 4.61 19.16 -23.73
C GLY A 17 4.08 19.61 -22.37
N GLY A 18 4.53 20.88 -21.90
CA GLY A 18 3.86 21.83 -20.98
C GLY A 18 3.19 21.10 -19.81
N SER A 19 4.09 20.82 -18.69
CA SER A 19 3.33 21.02 -17.42
C SER A 19 4.33 21.17 -16.26
N THR A 20 4.90 22.35 -15.79
CA THR A 20 5.36 22.79 -14.44
C THR A 20 6.04 21.65 -13.70
N CYS A 21 7.19 21.09 -14.13
CA CYS A 21 8.27 20.19 -13.65
C CYS A 21 8.27 20.07 -12.13
N LYS A 22 7.23 19.48 -11.50
CA LYS A 22 7.40 18.95 -10.13
C LYS A 22 7.68 17.44 -10.19
N PRO A 23 8.97 16.91 -9.77
CA PRO A 23 9.08 15.45 -9.69
C PRO A 23 7.97 14.84 -8.82
N ALA A 24 7.07 14.11 -9.65
CA ALA A 24 5.93 13.67 -8.81
C ALA A 24 6.08 12.18 -8.46
N TYR A 25 6.48 11.91 -7.23
CA TYR A 25 6.35 10.54 -6.69
C TYR A 25 4.87 10.20 -6.43
N ASN A 26 4.35 9.19 -7.25
CA ASN A 26 2.91 8.87 -7.27
C ASN A 26 2.68 7.43 -6.81
N VAL A 27 1.96 7.35 -5.69
CA VAL A 27 1.73 5.99 -5.15
C VAL A 27 0.23 5.68 -5.16
N THR A 28 -0.51 6.37 -5.90
CA THR A 28 -1.98 6.28 -5.89
C THR A 28 -2.44 4.86 -6.25
N ASP A 29 -1.82 4.36 -7.23
CA ASP A 29 -2.32 3.03 -7.68
C ASP A 29 -2.09 1.97 -6.60
N PHE A 30 -0.96 2.08 -5.98
CA PHE A 30 -0.69 1.10 -4.91
C PHE A 30 -1.65 1.29 -3.73
N ILE A 31 -1.87 2.55 -3.35
CA ILE A 31 -2.70 2.81 -2.16
C ILE A 31 -4.12 2.31 -2.40
N GLN A 32 -4.59 2.34 -3.62
CA GLN A 32 -5.98 1.97 -3.92
C GLN A 32 -6.18 0.46 -3.84
N VAL A 33 -5.01 -0.22 -3.88
CA VAL A 33 -5.29 -1.66 -3.99
C VAL A 33 -4.69 -2.37 -2.77
N ALA A 34 -3.95 -1.79 -1.85
CA ALA A 34 -3.12 -2.45 -0.83
C ALA A 34 -3.98 -2.85 0.37
N GLY A 35 -5.24 -2.07 0.63
CA GLY A 35 -6.08 -2.37 1.82
C GLY A 35 -5.25 -2.35 3.11
N ILE A 36 -5.61 -3.36 4.12
CA ILE A 36 -4.91 -3.40 5.43
C ILE A 36 -3.52 -4.02 5.24
N GLN A 37 -2.49 -3.30 5.75
CA GLN A 37 -1.09 -3.77 5.64
C GLN A 37 -0.37 -3.50 6.96
N PHE A 38 0.81 -4.16 6.93
CA PHE A 38 1.71 -3.72 8.02
C PHE A 38 2.42 -2.41 7.62
N CYS A 39 2.46 -1.51 8.60
CA CYS A 39 3.23 -0.29 8.34
C CYS A 39 4.34 -0.13 9.39
N ALA A 40 5.37 0.41 8.82
CA ALA A 40 6.48 0.75 9.75
C ALA A 40 6.74 2.26 9.69
N VAL A 41 6.75 2.74 10.93
CA VAL A 41 7.15 4.16 11.05
C VAL A 41 8.56 4.23 11.64
N VAL A 42 9.35 4.98 10.86
CA VAL A 42 10.77 4.97 11.27
C VAL A 42 11.19 6.42 11.53
N GLU A 43 11.68 6.60 12.74
CA GLU A 43 12.25 7.93 13.04
C GLU A 43 13.63 8.12 12.39
N ILE A 44 13.76 9.16 11.49
CA ILE A 44 14.97 9.20 10.62
C ILE A 44 15.78 10.45 10.99
N GLY A 45 15.31 11.19 12.24
CA GLY A 45 16.12 12.33 12.74
C GLY A 45 15.50 13.67 12.32
N GLN A 46 15.94 14.79 13.04
CA GLN A 46 15.49 16.18 12.79
C GLN A 46 13.98 16.33 12.95
N GLY A 47 13.46 15.32 13.75
CA GLY A 47 12.02 15.43 14.09
C GLY A 47 11.13 14.85 12.98
N PHE A 48 11.72 14.07 12.04
CA PHE A 48 10.91 13.54 10.92
C PHE A 48 10.80 12.00 11.08
N CYS A 49 9.61 11.51 10.58
CA CYS A 49 9.39 10.05 10.48
C CYS A 49 9.06 9.65 9.04
N SER A 50 9.61 8.44 8.77
CA SER A 50 9.22 7.89 7.45
C SER A 50 8.30 6.68 7.66
N ILE A 51 7.36 6.58 6.69
CA ILE A 51 6.41 5.45 6.82
C ILE A 51 6.58 4.51 5.62
N PHE A 52 6.48 3.23 6.03
CA PHE A 52 6.68 2.17 5.00
C PHE A 52 5.50 1.18 5.09
N ALA A 53 5.09 0.81 3.91
CA ALA A 53 4.24 -0.41 3.91
C ALA A 53 5.11 -1.68 3.83
N GLU A 54 4.74 -2.65 4.77
CA GLU A 54 5.54 -3.89 4.81
C GLU A 54 4.71 -5.07 4.30
N MET A 55 5.33 -5.64 3.32
CA MET A 55 4.67 -6.88 2.81
C MET A 55 5.47 -8.11 3.24
N ARG A 56 4.65 -8.94 3.92
CA ARG A 56 5.34 -10.13 4.46
C ARG A 56 4.79 -11.39 3.80
N ASN A 57 5.77 -12.34 3.74
CA ASN A 57 5.32 -13.62 3.16
C ASN A 57 4.43 -14.38 4.15
N ASP A 58 4.91 -14.34 5.52
CA ASP A 58 4.09 -14.97 6.58
C ASP A 58 3.74 -13.91 7.64
N PRO A 59 2.52 -13.57 7.77
CA PRO A 59 2.07 -12.47 8.65
C PRO A 59 2.10 -12.87 10.12
N THR A 60 2.47 -14.19 10.42
CA THR A 60 2.57 -14.62 11.84
C THR A 60 4.02 -14.79 12.24
N ALA A 61 4.84 -14.83 11.18
CA ALA A 61 6.26 -15.09 11.48
C ALA A 61 7.00 -13.77 11.66
N GLY A 62 7.93 -13.76 12.65
CA GLY A 62 8.78 -12.57 12.82
C GLY A 62 9.68 -12.33 11.59
N ASP A 63 10.25 -10.97 11.54
CA ASP A 63 11.01 -10.43 10.39
C ASP A 63 12.40 -11.08 10.33
N LEU A 64 12.52 -12.26 10.98
CA LEU A 64 13.92 -12.73 11.04
C LEU A 64 14.22 -13.66 9.86
N ILE A 65 13.24 -13.80 8.98
CA ILE A 65 13.54 -14.69 7.84
C ILE A 65 13.96 -13.83 6.63
N PRO A 66 15.22 -14.05 6.18
CA PRO A 66 15.69 -13.28 5.02
C PRO A 66 14.79 -13.49 3.79
N GLY A 67 14.34 -12.23 3.20
CA GLY A 67 13.60 -12.30 1.91
C GLY A 67 12.09 -12.40 2.13
N SER A 68 11.66 -12.43 3.41
CA SER A 68 10.22 -12.63 3.69
C SER A 68 9.53 -11.28 3.91
N LEU A 69 10.36 -10.13 3.61
CA LEU A 69 9.73 -8.82 3.90
C LEU A 69 10.13 -7.82 2.81
N VAL A 70 9.08 -7.19 2.32
CA VAL A 70 9.33 -6.09 1.38
C VAL A 70 8.81 -4.79 2.00
N GLU A 71 9.76 -3.76 1.88
CA GLU A 71 9.35 -2.46 2.46
C GLU A 71 9.22 -1.40 1.36
N LEU A 72 8.02 -0.86 1.44
CA LEU A 72 7.73 0.15 0.39
C LEU A 72 7.63 1.53 1.03
N TYR A 73 8.35 2.44 0.40
CA TYR A 73 8.41 3.79 0.98
C TYR A 73 7.14 4.57 0.61
N LEU A 74 6.49 5.16 1.71
CA LEU A 74 5.23 5.91 1.44
C LEU A 74 5.39 7.38 1.79
N GLY A 75 6.64 7.71 2.19
CA GLY A 75 6.88 9.16 2.34
C GLY A 75 7.34 9.50 3.75
N THR A 76 7.56 10.84 3.91
CA THR A 76 8.09 11.32 5.20
C THR A 76 7.22 12.48 5.70
N CYS A 77 7.14 12.55 7.01
CA CYS A 77 6.39 13.64 7.64
C CYS A 77 6.98 13.93 9.02
N SER A 78 6.59 15.16 9.54
CA SER A 78 7.04 15.39 10.93
C SER A 78 6.52 14.29 11.87
N CYS A 79 7.44 13.90 12.75
CA CYS A 79 7.06 12.80 13.67
C CYS A 79 5.87 13.23 14.54
N GLN A 80 5.84 14.50 14.90
CA GLN A 80 4.70 15.00 15.71
C GLN A 80 3.37 14.82 14.98
N THR A 81 3.36 15.15 13.76
CA THR A 81 2.11 14.99 12.98
C THR A 81 1.74 13.51 12.86
N MET A 82 2.69 12.64 12.52
CA MET A 82 2.36 11.22 12.29
C MET A 82 1.88 10.57 13.59
N LYS A 83 2.34 11.05 14.72
CA LYS A 83 1.95 10.44 16.00
C LYS A 83 0.48 10.72 16.31
N GLN A 84 -0.05 11.62 15.60
CA GLN A 84 -1.47 11.94 15.84
C GLN A 84 -2.37 11.19 14.86
N TRP A 85 -1.75 10.43 13.94
CA TRP A 85 -2.56 9.78 12.90
C TRP A 85 -3.24 8.54 13.50
N GLU A 86 -4.41 8.38 12.96
CA GLU A 86 -5.05 7.06 13.15
C GLU A 86 -4.84 6.18 11.89
N PHE A 87 -4.26 4.99 12.18
CA PHE A 87 -3.74 4.24 11.01
C PHE A 87 -4.80 3.26 10.53
N CYS A 88 -5.84 3.12 11.29
CA CYS A 88 -6.81 2.07 10.90
C CYS A 88 -8.21 2.67 10.82
N SER A 89 -9.14 1.88 10.20
CA SER A 89 -10.57 2.24 10.22
C SER A 89 -11.16 2.07 11.63
N ARG A 90 -12.27 2.64 11.83
CA ARG A 90 -12.89 2.61 13.18
C ARG A 90 -13.16 1.18 13.65
N PRO A 91 -13.69 0.35 12.77
CA PRO A 91 -13.94 -1.02 13.25
C PRO A 91 -12.65 -1.73 13.66
N LEU A 92 -11.58 -1.57 12.91
CA LEU A 92 -10.31 -2.22 13.28
C LEU A 92 -9.73 -1.60 14.55
N ARG A 93 -9.89 -0.42 14.68
CA ARG A 93 -9.36 0.23 15.89
C ARG A 93 -10.10 -0.26 17.14
N ASN A 94 -11.36 -0.41 17.01
CA ASN A 94 -12.11 -0.93 18.17
C ASN A 94 -11.64 -2.33 18.57
N LEU A 95 -11.15 -3.06 17.62
CA LEU A 95 -10.72 -4.43 17.94
C LEU A 95 -9.24 -4.47 18.33
N ARG A 96 -8.49 -3.54 17.64
CA ARG A 96 -7.03 -3.58 17.87
C ARG A 96 -6.54 -2.15 18.13
N PRO A 97 -6.91 -1.53 19.18
CA PRO A 97 -6.68 -0.08 19.40
C PRO A 97 -5.18 0.25 19.51
N TYR A 98 -4.37 -0.67 19.96
CA TYR A 98 -2.97 -0.31 20.20
C TYR A 98 -2.12 -0.55 18.96
N GLU A 99 -2.72 -1.25 18.06
CA GLU A 99 -1.96 -1.52 16.81
C GLU A 99 -2.34 -0.51 15.72
N CYS A 100 -3.31 0.39 16.09
CA CYS A 100 -3.81 1.31 15.03
C CYS A 100 -3.39 2.75 15.37
N SER A 101 -2.73 2.93 16.47
CA SER A 101 -2.25 4.29 16.81
C SER A 101 -0.80 4.22 17.27
N PHE A 102 -0.25 5.48 17.13
CA PHE A 102 1.16 5.57 17.56
C PHE A 102 1.25 5.46 19.09
N GLN A 103 0.12 5.85 19.84
CA GLN A 103 0.18 5.88 21.31
C GLN A 103 0.37 4.47 21.90
N GLU A 104 1.46 4.38 22.66
CA GLU A 104 1.82 3.09 23.29
C GLU A 104 1.28 3.05 24.73
N LYS A 105 0.27 2.12 25.14
CA LYS A 105 -0.19 2.00 26.55
C LYS A 105 0.96 2.23 27.54
N GLY A 106 0.66 3.28 28.70
CA GLY A 106 0.87 3.14 30.17
C GLY A 106 2.15 2.37 30.50
N GLU A 107 3.41 3.06 30.64
CA GLU A 107 4.40 2.97 31.73
C GLU A 107 5.80 3.32 31.17
N ASP A 108 6.16 4.56 31.35
CA ASP A 108 7.54 5.04 31.61
C ASP A 108 8.55 4.38 30.67
N PHE A 109 8.40 4.52 29.36
CA PHE A 109 9.51 4.04 28.50
C PHE A 109 10.51 5.18 28.29
N THR A 110 10.70 6.04 29.26
CA THR A 110 11.80 7.03 29.22
C THR A 110 13.16 6.33 29.24
N THR A 111 13.17 4.84 29.05
CA THR A 111 14.60 4.42 29.08
C THR A 111 14.91 3.55 27.86
N HIS A 112 13.79 3.42 26.77
CA HIS A 112 14.33 2.79 25.53
C HIS A 112 13.36 3.03 24.38
N LYS A 113 13.36 4.21 23.81
CA LYS A 113 12.50 4.61 22.66
C LYS A 113 13.03 3.99 21.36
N SER A 114 12.21 2.85 20.95
CA SER A 114 12.59 2.29 19.64
C SER A 114 12.38 3.33 18.53
N ARG A 115 13.28 3.35 17.64
CA ARG A 115 13.17 4.24 16.45
C ARG A 115 12.10 3.72 15.47
N VAL A 116 11.91 2.39 15.48
CA VAL A 116 10.94 1.79 14.53
C VAL A 116 9.68 1.38 15.29
N HIS A 117 8.57 1.80 14.64
CA HIS A 117 7.27 1.44 15.23
C HIS A 117 6.39 0.76 14.18
N ARG A 118 5.93 -0.40 14.58
CA ARG A 118 5.14 -1.15 13.58
C ARG A 118 3.68 -1.19 14.03
N ARG A 119 2.82 -0.90 12.95
CA ARG A 119 1.38 -0.88 13.23
C ARG A 119 0.62 -1.56 12.09
N LEU A 120 -0.67 -1.83 12.49
CA LEU A 120 -1.57 -2.12 11.35
C LEU A 120 -2.08 -0.82 10.71
N CYS A 121 -2.16 -0.88 9.37
CA CYS A 121 -2.64 0.36 8.75
C CYS A 121 -3.55 0.02 7.56
N ASP A 122 -4.65 0.73 7.58
CA ASP A 122 -5.50 0.77 6.37
C ASP A 122 -5.12 1.95 5.46
N LEU A 123 -4.33 1.55 4.38
CA LEU A 123 -3.68 2.62 3.57
C LEU A 123 -4.73 3.49 2.87
N THR A 124 -5.85 2.96 2.58
CA THR A 124 -6.89 3.78 1.91
C THR A 124 -7.50 4.78 2.89
N VAL A 125 -7.69 4.28 4.10
CA VAL A 125 -8.21 5.21 5.12
C VAL A 125 -7.15 6.29 5.42
N MET A 126 -5.98 5.85 5.45
CA MET A 126 -4.90 6.81 5.76
C MET A 126 -4.76 7.86 4.66
N ALA A 127 -5.00 7.48 3.44
CA ALA A 127 -4.85 8.43 2.30
C ALA A 127 -5.79 9.62 2.47
N GLU A 128 -6.73 9.48 3.36
CA GLU A 128 -7.71 10.58 3.49
C GLU A 128 -7.41 11.42 4.73
N ILE A 129 -6.36 11.18 5.37
CA ILE A 129 -6.02 11.99 6.57
C ILE A 129 -5.41 13.32 6.13
N ASN A 130 -5.21 14.15 7.23
CA ASN A 130 -4.62 15.47 6.89
C ASN A 130 -3.18 15.32 6.38
N SER A 131 -2.97 16.16 5.34
CA SER A 131 -1.66 16.03 4.65
C SER A 131 -0.55 16.66 5.51
N CYS A 132 0.66 16.01 5.29
CA CYS A 132 1.86 16.59 5.93
C CYS A 132 2.18 17.97 5.34
N ASN A 133 2.76 18.81 6.24
CA ASN A 133 3.29 20.10 5.74
C ASN A 133 4.64 19.92 5.03
N CYS A 134 4.58 19.97 3.65
CA CYS A 134 5.82 19.64 2.89
C CYS A 134 6.66 20.89 2.69
N ARG A 135 6.28 21.99 3.37
CA ARG A 135 7.12 23.21 3.31
C ARG A 135 8.27 23.14 4.31
N LYS A 136 8.11 22.21 5.28
CA LYS A 136 9.24 22.03 6.22
C LYS A 136 10.43 21.36 5.51
N LYS A 137 11.61 21.82 5.98
CA LYS A 137 12.80 21.30 5.26
C LYS A 137 13.44 20.16 6.07
N LEU A 138 13.82 19.15 5.39
CA LEU A 138 14.61 18.05 5.96
C LEU A 138 16.04 18.08 5.41
N SER A 139 16.96 18.36 6.39
CA SER A 139 18.40 18.51 6.04
C SER A 139 18.59 19.67 5.08
N GLN A 140 17.77 20.78 5.35
CA GLN A 140 17.88 22.04 4.59
C GLN A 140 17.41 21.87 3.15
N ARG A 141 16.77 20.77 2.94
CA ARG A 141 16.26 20.58 1.55
C ARG A 141 14.73 20.56 1.58
N THR A 142 14.22 20.99 0.44
CA THR A 142 12.76 21.10 0.34
C THR A 142 12.12 19.72 0.12
N LEU A 143 10.94 19.61 0.80
CA LEU A 143 10.17 18.37 0.56
C LEU A 143 9.02 18.65 -0.42
N TYR A 144 8.65 17.52 -1.06
CA TYR A 144 7.58 17.65 -2.07
C TYR A 144 6.44 16.68 -1.72
N PRO A 145 5.25 17.16 -2.03
CA PRO A 145 4.10 16.27 -1.72
C PRO A 145 4.09 15.02 -2.62
N ILE A 146 3.68 13.96 -1.94
CA ILE A 146 3.52 12.70 -2.69
C ILE A 146 2.09 12.65 -3.25
N GLU A 147 1.95 12.17 -4.47
CA GLU A 147 0.59 11.99 -5.03
C GLU A 147 -0.05 10.67 -4.53
N GLY A 148 -1.37 10.87 -3.95
CA GLY A 148 -2.10 9.62 -3.58
C GLY A 148 -1.94 9.29 -2.10
N PHE A 149 -1.03 10.02 -1.38
CA PHE A 149 -0.82 9.73 0.05
C PHE A 149 -0.37 11.01 0.75
N PRO A 150 -0.80 11.23 2.04
CA PRO A 150 -0.65 12.52 2.72
C PRO A 150 0.76 12.72 3.30
N THR A 151 1.80 12.26 2.53
CA THR A 151 3.17 12.43 3.03
C THR A 151 3.98 13.23 2.00
N CYS A 152 5.25 13.46 2.41
CA CYS A 152 6.18 14.19 1.52
C CYS A 152 7.39 13.32 1.17
N TYR A 153 8.06 13.84 0.11
CA TYR A 153 9.32 13.12 -0.19
C TYR A 153 10.41 14.14 -0.56
N ARG A 154 11.67 13.54 -0.40
CA ARG A 154 12.82 14.38 -0.80
C ARG A 154 13.36 13.92 -2.16
N ASN A 155 13.66 14.96 -3.02
CA ASN A 155 14.24 14.68 -4.34
C ASN A 155 15.77 14.86 -4.30
N PRO A 156 16.45 13.93 -4.95
CA PRO A 156 15.98 12.89 -5.90
C PRO A 156 15.75 11.55 -5.19
N LEU A 157 14.66 10.82 -5.63
CA LEU A 157 14.50 9.41 -5.22
C LEU A 157 15.25 8.50 -6.20
N PRO A 158 15.59 7.23 -5.78
CA PRO A 158 15.46 6.72 -4.40
C PRO A 158 16.68 7.08 -3.55
N GLY A 159 17.63 7.87 -4.14
CA GLY A 159 18.92 8.14 -3.47
C GLY A 159 18.72 8.87 -2.13
N SER A 160 17.64 9.60 -2.01
CA SER A 160 17.49 10.43 -0.79
C SER A 160 16.92 9.60 0.37
N VAL A 161 16.33 8.44 0.07
CA VAL A 161 15.76 7.60 1.15
C VAL A 161 16.88 7.02 2.01
N CYS A 162 18.03 6.66 1.37
CA CYS A 162 19.11 6.00 2.14
C CYS A 162 20.23 7.01 2.41
N SER A 163 20.05 8.30 2.37
CA SER A 163 21.11 9.31 2.59
C SER A 163 21.25 9.61 4.08
N THR A 164 21.97 10.91 4.55
CA THR A 164 22.59 11.31 5.83
C THR A 164 21.61 11.13 6.99
N HIS A 165 20.22 10.90 6.72
CA HIS A 165 19.21 10.54 7.75
C HIS A 165 18.50 9.25 7.35
N SER A 166 19.42 8.22 7.33
CA SER A 166 19.05 6.95 6.67
C SER A 166 18.02 6.18 7.50
N VAL A 167 17.14 5.59 6.81
CA VAL A 167 16.04 4.80 7.40
C VAL A 167 16.61 3.51 8.02
N CYS A 168 17.89 3.14 7.57
CA CYS A 168 18.42 1.83 8.00
C CYS A 168 19.29 2.00 9.25
N GLY A 169 19.38 3.28 9.77
CA GLY A 169 20.14 3.47 11.03
C GLY A 169 21.63 3.17 10.85
N VAL A 170 22.02 2.58 9.65
CA VAL A 170 23.44 2.32 9.37
C VAL A 170 23.73 2.71 7.92
N TYR A 171 25.09 2.53 7.50
CA TYR A 171 25.52 3.01 6.17
C TYR A 171 25.11 2.03 5.07
N GLY A 172 24.52 0.84 5.36
CA GLY A 172 24.24 -0.19 4.32
C GLY A 172 22.76 -0.21 3.93
N CYS A 173 22.34 0.84 3.11
CA CYS A 173 20.95 0.92 2.63
C CYS A 173 20.95 1.10 1.11
N SER A 174 19.97 0.29 0.50
CA SER A 174 19.79 0.46 -0.96
C SER A 174 18.29 0.67 -1.25
N ALA A 175 18.12 1.59 -2.18
CA ALA A 175 16.71 1.85 -2.58
C ALA A 175 16.61 1.94 -4.11
N ARG A 176 15.42 1.37 -4.56
CA ARG A 176 15.17 1.44 -6.02
C ARG A 176 13.67 1.64 -6.25
N THR A 177 13.44 2.37 -7.36
CA THR A 177 12.01 2.59 -7.67
C THR A 177 11.55 1.56 -8.71
N VAL A 178 10.56 0.82 -8.31
CA VAL A 178 9.97 -0.18 -9.22
C VAL A 178 8.47 0.12 -9.38
N LEU A 179 8.14 0.42 -10.70
CA LEU A 179 6.73 0.70 -11.04
C LEU A 179 6.19 1.86 -10.20
N GLY A 180 7.08 2.83 -9.96
CA GLY A 180 6.56 4.07 -9.32
C GLY A 180 6.62 3.98 -7.79
N LEU A 181 7.11 2.82 -7.24
CA LEU A 181 7.25 2.69 -5.77
C LEU A 181 8.72 2.46 -5.40
N THR A 182 8.99 3.16 -4.36
CA THR A 182 10.41 3.03 -3.96
C THR A 182 10.50 1.95 -2.87
N VAL A 183 11.34 0.98 -3.26
CA VAL A 183 11.59 -0.13 -2.31
C VAL A 183 12.94 0.09 -1.63
N VAL A 184 12.84 -0.31 -0.35
CA VAL A 184 14.08 -0.05 0.43
C VAL A 184 14.59 -1.39 0.97
N LYS A 185 15.91 -1.47 0.82
CA LYS A 185 16.57 -2.66 1.38
C LYS A 185 17.74 -2.22 2.26
N CYS A 186 17.55 -2.59 3.58
CA CYS A 186 18.63 -2.22 4.52
C CYS A 186 19.66 -3.35 4.62
N ASP A 187 20.77 -3.02 5.22
CA ASP A 187 21.88 -4.02 5.31
C ASP A 187 21.37 -5.30 5.98
N GLU A 188 21.51 -6.41 5.26
CA GLU A 188 20.92 -7.70 5.71
C GLU A 188 21.79 -8.32 6.82
N ASN A 189 22.93 -7.73 6.93
CA ASN A 189 23.81 -8.35 7.95
C ASN A 189 23.77 -7.55 9.25
N CYS A 190 22.93 -6.65 9.20
CA CYS A 190 22.93 -5.80 10.42
C CYS A 190 21.95 -6.39 11.44
N PHE A 191 22.47 -6.49 12.77
CA PHE A 191 21.65 -6.94 13.92
C PHE A 191 20.92 -8.24 13.59
N GLY A 192 21.62 -9.18 12.97
CA GLY A 192 21.06 -10.54 12.74
C GLY A 192 20.07 -10.56 11.58
N GLY A 193 20.13 -9.43 10.66
CA GLY A 193 19.22 -9.47 9.47
C GLY A 193 17.87 -8.81 9.77
N GLN A 194 17.83 -7.97 10.80
CA GLN A 194 16.57 -7.33 11.19
C GLN A 194 16.25 -6.15 10.26
N PRO A 195 14.92 -5.98 9.96
CA PRO A 195 14.58 -4.81 9.13
C PRO A 195 14.96 -3.50 9.82
N PHE A 196 15.43 -2.55 9.00
CA PHE A 196 15.84 -1.19 9.44
C PHE A 196 16.99 -1.25 10.44
N CYS A 197 17.59 -2.48 10.50
CA CYS A 197 18.78 -2.70 11.34
C CYS A 197 18.51 -2.27 12.79
N GLU A 198 17.34 -2.69 13.34
CA GLU A 198 17.00 -2.35 14.74
C GLU A 198 17.17 -3.58 15.64
N GLU A 199 17.60 -3.29 16.96
CA GLU A 199 17.74 -4.39 17.94
C GLU A 199 16.39 -5.10 18.15
N PRO A 200 16.48 -6.37 18.25
CA PRO A 200 15.26 -7.12 18.61
C PRO A 200 14.72 -6.70 19.99
N GLY A 201 13.67 -5.87 19.86
CA GLY A 201 13.25 -5.93 21.29
C GLY A 201 12.95 -4.52 21.82
N LEU A 202 11.72 -4.01 21.43
CA LEU A 202 10.75 -3.17 22.15
C LEU A 202 9.36 -3.38 21.54
N LEU A 203 8.33 -3.61 22.38
CA LEU A 203 6.97 -4.03 21.96
C LEU A 203 6.55 -3.31 20.68
N SER A 204 6.97 -2.00 20.43
CA SER A 204 6.37 -1.32 19.26
C SER A 204 7.16 -1.61 17.99
N SER A 205 8.40 -2.15 18.10
CA SER A 205 9.23 -2.49 16.92
C SER A 205 8.91 -3.90 16.40
N LEU A 206 8.07 -4.64 17.21
CA LEU A 206 7.76 -6.00 16.74
C LEU A 206 6.55 -5.97 15.79
N PRO A 207 6.76 -6.84 14.83
CA PRO A 207 5.58 -6.90 13.93
C PRO A 207 4.32 -7.36 14.68
N VAL A 208 3.21 -6.84 14.17
CA VAL A 208 1.91 -7.25 14.74
C VAL A 208 1.59 -8.69 14.27
N VAL A 209 1.04 -9.40 15.25
CA VAL A 209 0.67 -10.78 14.85
C VAL A 209 -0.79 -10.78 14.36
N VAL A 210 -0.92 -11.26 13.11
CA VAL A 210 -2.28 -11.38 12.54
C VAL A 210 -2.54 -12.85 12.23
N THR A 211 -3.58 -13.37 12.85
CA THR A 211 -3.87 -14.82 12.64
C THR A 211 -5.14 -14.98 11.80
N SER A 212 -5.75 -13.86 11.47
CA SER A 212 -6.97 -13.95 10.64
C SER A 212 -6.63 -14.28 9.18
N ILE A 213 -7.60 -15.07 8.60
CA ILE A 213 -7.35 -15.46 7.19
C ILE A 213 -8.61 -15.22 6.37
N TRP A 214 -8.29 -14.99 5.07
CA TRP A 214 -9.47 -14.94 4.16
C TRP A 214 -10.00 -16.36 3.90
N SER A 215 -11.33 -16.52 4.04
CA SER A 215 -11.92 -17.81 3.68
C SER A 215 -11.76 -18.13 2.19
N ASN A 216 -12.15 -19.44 1.89
CA ASN A 216 -12.16 -19.76 0.45
C ASN A 216 -13.18 -18.90 -0.32
N TRP A 217 -12.81 -18.65 -1.61
CA TRP A 217 -13.75 -17.84 -2.41
C TRP A 217 -15.01 -18.66 -2.74
N THR A 218 -16.08 -18.00 -2.48
CA THR A 218 -17.36 -18.61 -2.89
C THR A 218 -17.94 -17.88 -4.12
N CYS A 219 -18.26 -18.73 -5.11
CA CYS A 219 -18.79 -18.12 -6.35
C CYS A 219 -20.30 -17.89 -6.21
N ILE A 220 -20.58 -16.59 -6.26
CA ILE A 220 -22.01 -16.23 -6.10
C ILE A 220 -22.70 -16.21 -7.46
N LEU A 221 -21.93 -15.76 -8.42
CA LEU A 221 -22.50 -15.68 -9.78
C LEU A 221 -21.40 -16.00 -10.81
N ASN A 222 -21.86 -16.99 -11.61
CA ASN A 222 -20.94 -17.34 -12.70
C ASN A 222 -21.73 -17.49 -14.01
N ASP A 223 -21.52 -16.40 -14.81
CA ASP A 223 -22.17 -16.52 -16.14
C ASP A 223 -21.15 -16.27 -17.26
N ASP A 224 -21.73 -16.22 -18.48
CA ASP A 224 -20.84 -16.19 -19.66
C ASP A 224 -20.07 -14.86 -19.71
N PHE A 225 -20.48 -13.93 -18.86
CA PHE A 225 -19.85 -12.60 -19.03
C PHE A 225 -19.22 -12.16 -17.71
N PHE A 226 -19.83 -12.69 -16.58
CA PHE A 226 -19.29 -12.18 -15.30
C PHE A 226 -19.14 -13.33 -14.31
N GLU A 227 -18.16 -13.01 -13.52
CA GLU A 227 -18.02 -13.89 -12.34
C GLU A 227 -17.86 -13.02 -11.09
N ILE A 228 -18.80 -13.34 -10.14
CA ILE A 228 -18.66 -12.63 -8.84
C ILE A 228 -18.38 -13.65 -7.74
N SER A 229 -17.31 -13.38 -7.02
CA SER A 229 -16.95 -14.31 -5.93
C SER A 229 -16.68 -13.51 -4.66
N GLU A 230 -16.95 -14.29 -3.52
CA GLU A 230 -16.77 -13.57 -2.26
C GLU A 230 -15.89 -14.40 -1.30
N SER A 231 -15.24 -13.55 -0.45
CA SER A 231 -14.45 -14.17 0.64
C SER A 231 -14.62 -13.35 1.92
N ILE A 232 -14.63 -14.11 3.02
CA ILE A 232 -14.86 -13.37 4.27
C ILE A 232 -13.64 -13.57 5.18
N CYS A 233 -13.45 -12.56 5.99
CA CYS A 233 -12.29 -12.60 6.90
C CYS A 233 -12.69 -13.33 8.19
N LEU A 234 -11.76 -14.38 8.51
CA LEU A 234 -12.14 -15.23 9.66
C LEU A 234 -10.93 -15.41 10.57
N GLU A 235 -11.32 -15.64 11.84
CA GLU A 235 -10.24 -16.07 12.77
C GLU A 235 -9.86 -17.53 12.48
N LYS A 236 -8.55 -17.80 12.43
CA LYS A 236 -8.03 -19.13 12.03
C LYS A 236 -8.57 -20.22 12.95
N ASP A 237 -8.91 -19.95 14.18
CA ASP A 237 -9.22 -21.04 15.15
C ASP A 237 -10.69 -21.02 15.54
N LEU A 238 -11.49 -20.03 15.14
CA LEU A 238 -12.82 -19.94 15.80
C LEU A 238 -13.89 -19.66 14.76
N THR A 239 -13.52 -19.77 13.41
CA THR A 239 -14.48 -19.49 12.31
C THR A 239 -15.29 -18.23 12.61
N SER A 240 -14.84 -17.41 13.67
CA SER A 240 -15.58 -16.16 13.96
C SER A 240 -15.07 -15.04 13.03
N PRO A 241 -16.03 -14.10 12.70
CA PRO A 241 -15.64 -12.98 11.85
C PRO A 241 -14.48 -12.17 12.46
N ALA A 242 -13.54 -11.75 11.56
CA ALA A 242 -12.37 -10.93 11.96
C ALA A 242 -12.30 -9.69 11.06
N PHE A 243 -11.42 -8.67 11.56
CA PHE A 243 -11.38 -7.41 10.78
C PHE A 243 -9.94 -7.01 10.48
N ASP A 244 -9.04 -7.99 10.64
CA ASP A 244 -7.62 -7.59 10.47
C ASP A 244 -6.97 -8.45 9.39
N CYS A 245 -7.87 -9.07 8.44
CA CYS A 245 -7.25 -9.83 7.33
C CYS A 245 -6.44 -8.90 6.43
N LEU A 246 -5.13 -9.38 6.31
CA LEU A 246 -4.24 -8.56 5.45
C LEU A 246 -4.64 -8.72 3.97
N GLY A 247 -4.41 -7.71 3.37
CA GLY A 247 -4.85 -7.90 1.97
C GLY A 247 -6.25 -8.50 1.88
N PRO A 248 -7.17 -8.31 0.72
CA PRO A 248 -7.00 -8.74 -0.68
C PRO A 248 -7.67 -7.75 -1.66
N ARG A 249 -7.38 -6.35 -1.26
CA ARG A 249 -8.12 -5.60 -2.32
C ARG A 249 -7.71 -6.09 -3.71
N SER A 250 -6.80 -5.56 -4.56
CA SER A 250 -6.49 -5.93 -5.97
C SER A 250 -5.57 -7.15 -6.00
N LEU A 251 -5.14 -7.75 -4.76
CA LEU A 251 -4.35 -9.00 -4.87
C LEU A 251 -5.26 -10.21 -4.88
N CYS A 252 -6.60 -9.85 -4.98
CA CYS A 252 -7.55 -10.99 -4.94
C CYS A 252 -7.85 -11.47 -6.37
N CYS A 253 -7.22 -10.74 -7.39
CA CYS A 253 -7.54 -11.21 -8.76
C CYS A 253 -6.47 -12.21 -9.24
N PRO A 254 -7.01 -13.30 -9.80
CA PRO A 254 -6.06 -14.26 -10.38
C PRO A 254 -5.30 -13.67 -11.58
N GLY A 255 -4.03 -13.92 -11.68
CA GLY A 255 -3.10 -13.37 -12.70
C GLY A 255 -3.62 -13.59 -14.13
N ASN A 256 -4.63 -14.44 -14.34
CA ASN A 256 -5.07 -14.83 -15.71
C ASN A 256 -6.26 -13.98 -16.18
N TYR A 257 -6.64 -13.02 -15.34
CA TYR A 257 -7.81 -12.23 -15.79
C TYR A 257 -7.41 -10.75 -15.83
N ASP A 258 -7.52 -10.19 -17.01
CA ASP A 258 -7.09 -8.79 -17.24
C ASP A 258 -8.16 -7.82 -16.71
N GLU A 259 -9.45 -8.35 -16.53
CA GLU A 259 -10.51 -7.43 -16.04
C GLU A 259 -11.12 -7.98 -14.75
N CYS A 260 -10.29 -7.68 -13.76
CA CYS A 260 -10.71 -8.13 -12.41
C CYS A 260 -10.59 -6.97 -11.43
N PHE A 261 -11.65 -6.86 -10.64
CA PHE A 261 -11.55 -5.83 -9.58
C PHE A 261 -12.05 -6.42 -8.26
N CYS A 262 -11.47 -5.88 -7.19
CA CYS A 262 -11.83 -6.43 -5.85
C CYS A 262 -12.26 -5.27 -4.94
N GLU A 263 -13.27 -5.59 -4.23
CA GLU A 263 -13.73 -4.60 -3.24
C GLU A 263 -13.82 -5.26 -1.86
N VAL A 264 -13.35 -4.40 -0.92
CA VAL A 264 -13.47 -4.92 0.45
C VAL A 264 -14.44 -4.03 1.23
N THR A 265 -15.43 -4.76 1.82
CA THR A 265 -16.41 -3.98 2.60
C THR A 265 -16.48 -4.55 4.02
N VAL A 266 -16.79 -3.54 4.88
CA VAL A 266 -17.01 -3.98 6.28
C VAL A 266 -18.48 -3.70 6.64
N SER A 267 -19.32 -4.81 6.68
CA SER A 267 -20.73 -4.62 7.08
C SER A 267 -21.10 -5.63 8.16
N LEU A 268 -21.90 -5.10 9.18
CA LEU A 268 -22.49 -5.94 10.25
C LEU A 268 -21.41 -6.76 10.96
N GLY A 269 -20.20 -6.11 11.11
CA GLY A 269 -19.19 -6.80 11.96
C GLY A 269 -18.38 -7.83 11.16
N GLU A 270 -18.53 -7.81 9.81
CA GLU A 270 -17.81 -8.80 8.98
C GLU A 270 -17.10 -8.08 7.84
N MET A 271 -15.83 -8.39 7.81
CA MET A 271 -15.06 -7.90 6.66
C MET A 271 -15.16 -8.88 5.48
N LYS A 272 -15.59 -8.31 4.32
CA LYS A 272 -15.84 -9.15 3.13
C LYS A 272 -15.15 -8.57 1.89
N ALA A 273 -14.57 -9.55 1.20
CA ALA A 273 -14.00 -9.16 -0.12
C ALA A 273 -14.84 -9.73 -1.26
N THR A 274 -15.10 -8.76 -2.20
CA THR A 274 -15.83 -9.21 -3.40
C THR A 274 -14.96 -8.99 -4.66
N ARG A 275 -14.93 -10.12 -5.33
CA ARG A 275 -14.16 -10.04 -6.58
C ARG A 275 -15.10 -10.16 -7.79
N PHE A 276 -14.76 -9.16 -8.74
CA PHE A 276 -15.55 -9.15 -10.00
C PHE A 276 -14.64 -9.45 -11.19
N ILE A 277 -15.09 -10.52 -11.95
CA ILE A 277 -14.29 -10.86 -13.16
C ILE A 277 -15.20 -10.72 -14.39
N ILE A 278 -14.58 -9.95 -15.33
CA ILE A 278 -15.30 -9.85 -16.62
C ILE A 278 -14.64 -10.76 -17.66
N LYS A 279 -15.40 -11.90 -18.20
CA LYS A 279 -14.86 -13.03 -19.00
C LYS A 279 -15.02 -12.75 -20.49
N GLY A 280 -15.61 -11.46 -20.95
CA GLY A 280 -15.66 -11.20 -22.41
C GLY A 280 -16.87 -10.31 -22.74
N TYR A 281 -16.64 -9.14 -23.65
CA TYR A 281 -17.58 -8.09 -24.11
C TYR A 281 -18.54 -8.67 -25.16
N PRO A 282 -19.96 -8.60 -25.00
CA PRO A 282 -20.57 -8.48 -26.34
C PRO A 282 -20.75 -7.02 -26.75
N GLN A 283 -19.99 -6.42 -27.65
CA GLN A 283 -20.07 -5.19 -28.47
C GLN A 283 -21.48 -4.60 -28.50
N THR A 284 -22.19 -4.32 -27.40
CA THR A 284 -23.18 -3.21 -27.55
C THR A 284 -23.61 -2.77 -26.15
N SER A 285 -23.07 -1.69 -25.61
CA SER A 285 -23.11 -0.76 -24.47
C SER A 285 -24.55 -0.45 -24.05
N LEU A 286 -25.63 -0.73 -24.77
CA LEU A 286 -27.00 -0.37 -24.32
C LEU A 286 -27.78 -1.61 -23.90
N TYR A 287 -27.45 -2.79 -24.38
CA TYR A 287 -27.99 -4.09 -23.92
C TYR A 287 -27.41 -4.47 -22.56
N TRP A 288 -26.22 -3.95 -22.24
CA TRP A 288 -25.42 -4.20 -21.02
C TRP A 288 -25.95 -3.36 -19.85
N GLN A 289 -26.48 -2.12 -20.12
CA GLN A 289 -27.04 -1.22 -19.10
C GLN A 289 -28.42 -1.70 -18.64
N ARG A 290 -29.15 -2.38 -19.58
CA ARG A 290 -30.56 -2.75 -19.32
C ARG A 290 -30.64 -4.15 -18.70
N LYS A 291 -29.66 -5.08 -18.96
CA LYS A 291 -29.68 -6.42 -18.36
C LYS A 291 -29.05 -6.39 -16.96
N MET A 292 -28.12 -5.44 -16.66
CA MET A 292 -27.53 -5.25 -15.31
C MET A 292 -28.52 -4.55 -14.39
N LYS A 293 -29.38 -3.62 -14.97
CA LYS A 293 -30.43 -2.92 -14.21
C LYS A 293 -31.63 -3.83 -13.94
N LEU A 294 -31.88 -4.85 -14.83
CA LEU A 294 -33.11 -5.66 -14.73
C LEU A 294 -32.84 -6.94 -13.93
N LYS A 295 -31.53 -7.38 -13.66
CA LYS A 295 -31.27 -8.59 -12.85
C LYS A 295 -30.77 -8.21 -11.47
N LEU A 296 -30.62 -6.87 -11.17
CA LEU A 296 -30.04 -6.29 -9.93
C LEU A 296 -31.13 -5.52 -9.17
N ILE A 297 -32.42 -5.60 -9.76
CA ILE A 297 -33.60 -5.09 -9.04
C ILE A 297 -34.09 -6.17 -8.07
N ASP A 298 -33.07 -7.07 -7.63
CA ASP A 298 -33.47 -7.79 -6.39
C ASP A 298 -32.28 -7.87 -5.44
N ASN A 299 -31.78 -6.71 -4.89
CA ASN A 299 -31.20 -6.56 -3.54
C ASN A 299 -29.78 -5.97 -3.63
N LYS A 300 -29.62 -4.59 -3.79
CA LYS A 300 -28.61 -3.78 -3.07
C LYS A 300 -28.04 -2.72 -4.01
N LEU A 301 -28.74 -1.63 -4.35
CA LEU A 301 -28.65 -0.44 -5.24
C LEU A 301 -27.96 0.71 -4.49
N ASN A 302 -26.72 0.53 -4.08
CA ASN A 302 -26.04 1.85 -3.89
C ASN A 302 -24.54 1.71 -4.21
N ILE A 303 -24.03 0.52 -4.66
CA ILE A 303 -22.58 0.30 -4.83
C ILE A 303 -22.26 0.25 -6.33
N MET A 304 -23.32 0.52 -7.27
CA MET A 304 -22.99 0.24 -8.69
C MET A 304 -23.26 1.48 -9.55
N ASP A 305 -23.98 2.59 -8.96
CA ASP A 305 -24.10 3.86 -9.71
C ASP A 305 -22.75 4.59 -9.77
N GLY A 306 -21.84 4.23 -8.91
CA GLY A 306 -20.43 4.70 -8.94
C GLY A 306 -19.56 3.86 -9.89
N PHE A 307 -19.95 2.58 -10.34
CA PHE A 307 -19.38 1.49 -11.16
C PHE A 307 -19.48 1.81 -12.65
N ALA A 308 -20.58 2.42 -13.12
CA ALA A 308 -20.74 2.75 -14.56
C ALA A 308 -19.98 4.05 -14.89
N ASP A 309 -19.78 4.88 -13.83
CA ASP A 309 -19.04 6.15 -14.05
C ASP A 309 -17.53 5.94 -13.89
N ASP A 310 -16.96 4.87 -13.18
CA ASP A 310 -15.53 4.52 -12.97
C ASP A 310 -15.02 3.62 -14.11
N MET A 311 -15.90 2.92 -14.80
CA MET A 311 -15.57 2.05 -15.95
C MET A 311 -15.40 2.89 -17.22
N ILE A 312 -16.06 4.12 -17.30
CA ILE A 312 -15.94 5.00 -18.48
C ILE A 312 -14.75 5.94 -18.28
N ALA A 313 -14.28 6.12 -17.03
CA ALA A 313 -13.14 7.03 -16.77
C ALA A 313 -11.81 6.26 -16.76
N ASN A 314 -11.74 4.88 -17.01
CA ASN A 314 -10.50 4.09 -16.80
C ASN A 314 -10.14 3.33 -18.08
N LYS A 315 -10.27 3.86 -19.22
CA LYS A 315 -9.85 3.26 -20.51
C LYS A 315 -8.41 3.65 -20.82
N LYS A 316 -7.62 4.36 -19.82
CA LYS A 316 -6.21 4.71 -20.12
C LYS A 316 -5.30 4.22 -18.98
N ARG A 317 -5.80 3.34 -17.99
CA ARG A 317 -5.01 2.90 -16.82
C ARG A 317 -4.91 1.37 -16.82
N LYS A 318 -5.02 0.65 -17.95
CA LYS A 318 -5.46 -0.76 -18.11
C LYS A 318 -4.26 -1.63 -18.51
N ASN A 319 -2.97 -1.13 -18.19
CA ASN A 319 -1.86 -2.07 -18.45
C ASN A 319 -0.79 -1.92 -17.37
N LYS A 320 -1.13 -1.34 -16.15
CA LYS A 320 -0.04 -1.07 -15.19
C LYS A 320 -0.35 -1.73 -13.84
N LYS A 321 -1.48 -2.52 -13.66
CA LYS A 321 -1.92 -2.90 -12.30
C LYS A 321 -1.56 -4.35 -12.00
N TYR A 322 -0.95 -5.15 -13.09
CA TYR A 322 -0.69 -6.58 -12.83
C TYR A 322 0.79 -6.87 -13.06
N SER A 323 1.62 -5.81 -13.26
CA SER A 323 3.08 -5.90 -13.42
C SER A 323 3.77 -5.58 -12.10
N PHE A 324 3.07 -5.44 -10.98
CA PHE A 324 3.70 -4.83 -9.78
C PHE A 324 4.15 -5.94 -8.83
N ILE A 325 3.50 -7.12 -8.68
CA ILE A 325 3.85 -8.22 -7.74
C ILE A 325 4.89 -9.14 -8.41
N ARG A 326 4.68 -9.32 -9.80
CA ARG A 326 5.70 -10.12 -10.53
C ARG A 326 7.03 -9.37 -10.61
N LYS A 327 7.00 -8.06 -10.78
CA LYS A 327 8.25 -7.28 -10.94
C LYS A 327 8.91 -7.03 -9.57
N ILE A 328 8.09 -6.99 -8.45
CA ILE A 328 8.64 -6.86 -7.07
C ILE A 328 9.25 -8.20 -6.65
N LYS A 329 8.61 -9.34 -7.06
CA LYS A 329 9.16 -10.68 -6.78
C LYS A 329 10.47 -10.91 -7.56
N GLU A 330 10.64 -10.30 -8.86
CA GLU A 330 11.91 -10.39 -9.63
C GLU A 330 13.02 -9.57 -8.94
N PHE A 331 12.73 -8.57 -8.16
CA PHE A 331 13.73 -7.78 -7.42
C PHE A 331 14.24 -8.57 -6.20
N TYR A 332 13.55 -9.44 -5.69
CA TYR A 332 14.00 -10.12 -4.45
C TYR A 332 14.57 -11.49 -4.79
N ASN A 333 14.41 -11.94 -6.12
CA ASN A 333 15.20 -13.12 -6.56
C ASN A 333 16.47 -12.69 -7.28
#